data_AF-A0AAD9WKH9-F1
#
_entry.id   AF-A0AAD9WKH9-F1
#
_cell.length_a   1.000
_cell.length_b   1.000
_cell.length_c   1.000
_cell.angle_alpha   90.00
_cell.angle_beta   90.00
_cell.angle_gamma   90.00
#
_symmetry.space_group_name_H-M   'P 1'
#
loop_
_entity.id
_entity.type
_entity.pdbx_description
1 polymer ?
#
loop_
_entity_poly.entity_id
_entity_poly.type
_entity_poly.pdbx_seq_one_letter_code
_entity_poly.pdbx_strand_id
1 'polypeptide(L)'
;MCPTLPYCICYYHLKQNLKKKASKRGDVLELYKLSTYSYRTEVCDKYLTDISNIHRLAFDYLVDVGVERWSLAYCPEKRYGFMTTIIVEAINSAAKVVWKLPITTLVEFLRDLMQKWFPDRWKAANKGSSILTDFALEHIKSNQEKSQLCVVQPIDYTKYTVKDNEGKMWIVDLELRTSTCHKFDLDMLPCTHVIAVCRYTRVSKERLCSDYFTTQ
;
A
#
# COMPACT_ATOMS: atom_id res chain seq x y z
N MET A 1 -20.23 -8.89 -15.18
CA MET A 1 -18.81 -8.63 -14.86
C MET A 1 -18.33 -7.59 -15.84
N CYS A 2 -17.67 -6.52 -15.37
CA CYS A 2 -17.12 -5.49 -16.24
C CYS A 2 -15.73 -5.96 -16.73
N PRO A 3 -15.56 -6.33 -18.02
CA PRO A 3 -14.34 -6.98 -18.51
C PRO A 3 -13.17 -6.00 -18.74
N THR A 4 -13.37 -4.70 -18.53
CA THR A 4 -12.39 -3.65 -18.86
C THR A 4 -11.70 -3.02 -17.67
N LEU A 5 -12.08 -3.35 -16.43
CA LEU A 5 -11.37 -2.85 -15.25
C LEU A 5 -10.22 -3.81 -14.88
N PRO A 6 -8.98 -3.31 -14.75
CA PRO A 6 -7.89 -4.08 -14.17
C PRO A 6 -8.28 -4.50 -12.75
N TYR A 7 -8.68 -5.75 -12.56
CA TYR A 7 -9.05 -6.22 -11.22
C TYR A 7 -7.81 -6.68 -10.47
N CYS A 8 -7.61 -6.08 -9.31
CA CYS A 8 -6.53 -6.42 -8.40
C CYS A 8 -6.91 -7.68 -7.60
N ILE A 9 -5.98 -8.63 -7.49
CA ILE A 9 -6.18 -9.86 -6.72
C ILE A 9 -5.70 -9.64 -5.29
N CYS A 10 -6.56 -9.99 -4.34
CA CYS A 10 -6.22 -9.91 -2.93
C CYS A 10 -5.06 -10.86 -2.58
N TYR A 11 -4.06 -10.32 -1.87
CA TYR A 11 -2.93 -11.06 -1.32
C TYR A 11 -3.37 -12.30 -0.54
N TYR A 12 -4.38 -12.18 0.34
CA TYR A 12 -4.82 -13.29 1.20
C TYR A 12 -5.35 -14.46 0.37
N HIS A 13 -6.29 -14.19 -0.55
CA HIS A 13 -6.87 -15.23 -1.39
C HIS A 13 -5.81 -15.89 -2.28
N LEU A 14 -4.94 -15.10 -2.91
CA LEU A 14 -3.87 -15.65 -3.74
C LEU A 14 -2.87 -16.44 -2.90
N LYS A 15 -2.55 -16.01 -1.67
CA LYS A 15 -1.72 -16.78 -0.72
C LYS A 15 -2.31 -18.14 -0.39
N GLN A 16 -3.63 -18.23 -0.17
CA GLN A 16 -4.28 -19.51 0.13
C GLN A 16 -4.24 -20.47 -1.07
N ASN A 17 -4.38 -19.94 -2.29
CA ASN A 17 -4.23 -20.74 -3.50
C ASN A 17 -2.76 -21.17 -3.71
N LEU A 18 -1.83 -20.25 -3.51
CA LEU A 18 -0.39 -20.49 -3.61
C LEU A 18 0.07 -21.56 -2.62
N LYS A 19 -0.44 -21.58 -1.39
CA LYS A 19 -0.13 -22.64 -0.39
C LYS A 19 -0.34 -24.04 -0.95
N LYS A 20 -1.40 -24.25 -1.73
CA LYS A 20 -1.70 -25.56 -2.35
C LYS A 20 -0.70 -25.87 -3.46
N LYS A 21 -0.33 -24.89 -4.27
CA LYS A 21 0.62 -25.03 -5.39
C LYS A 21 2.08 -25.17 -4.94
N ALA A 22 2.45 -24.52 -3.84
CA ALA A 22 3.79 -24.51 -3.28
C ALA A 22 4.01 -25.64 -2.25
N SER A 23 3.17 -26.67 -2.22
CA SER A 23 3.28 -27.79 -1.25
C SER A 23 3.41 -27.32 0.21
N LYS A 24 2.72 -26.23 0.57
CA LYS A 24 2.76 -25.57 1.89
C LYS A 24 4.15 -25.11 2.35
N ARG A 25 5.10 -24.91 1.43
CA ARG A 25 6.43 -24.38 1.73
C ARG A 25 6.39 -22.95 2.29
N GLY A 26 6.90 -22.77 3.51
CA GLY A 26 6.87 -21.48 4.21
C GLY A 26 7.76 -20.41 3.59
N ASP A 27 8.93 -20.81 3.09
CA ASP A 27 9.92 -19.93 2.43
C ASP A 27 9.34 -19.29 1.15
N VAL A 28 8.66 -20.06 0.31
CA VAL A 28 7.97 -19.56 -0.89
C VAL A 28 6.89 -18.55 -0.51
N LEU A 29 6.14 -18.79 0.56
CA LEU A 29 5.07 -17.89 0.99
C LEU A 29 5.60 -16.57 1.56
N GLU A 30 6.76 -16.59 2.21
CA GLU A 30 7.40 -15.37 2.70
C GLU A 30 8.00 -14.56 1.54
N LEU A 31 8.65 -15.21 0.58
CA LEU A 31 9.13 -14.53 -0.65
C LEU A 31 7.96 -13.96 -1.47
N TYR A 32 6.83 -14.67 -1.55
CA TYR A 32 5.62 -14.17 -2.18
C TYR A 32 5.08 -12.91 -1.45
N LYS A 33 5.10 -12.90 -0.11
CA LYS A 33 4.75 -11.71 0.66
C LYS A 33 5.71 -10.55 0.36
N LEU A 34 7.02 -10.80 0.39
CA LEU A 34 8.03 -9.77 0.12
C LEU A 34 7.91 -9.19 -1.29
N SER A 35 7.71 -10.03 -2.31
CA SER A 35 7.45 -9.58 -3.69
C SER A 35 6.15 -8.79 -3.81
N THR A 36 5.07 -9.22 -3.15
CA THR A 36 3.76 -8.53 -3.17
C THR A 36 3.86 -7.09 -2.66
N TYR A 37 4.54 -6.88 -1.54
CA TYR A 37 4.65 -5.57 -0.88
C TYR A 37 5.89 -4.77 -1.30
N SER A 38 6.63 -5.24 -2.30
CA SER A 38 7.77 -4.49 -2.84
C SER A 38 7.27 -3.28 -3.62
N TYR A 39 7.87 -2.12 -3.35
CA TYR A 39 7.57 -0.86 -4.07
C TYR A 39 8.31 -0.77 -5.40
N ARG A 40 9.38 -1.55 -5.57
CA ARG A 40 10.25 -1.49 -6.75
C ARG A 40 10.21 -2.79 -7.52
N THR A 41 10.19 -2.67 -8.84
CA THR A 41 10.16 -3.80 -9.77
C THR A 41 11.40 -4.67 -9.61
N GLU A 42 12.60 -4.08 -9.50
CA GLU A 42 13.84 -4.86 -9.38
C GLU A 42 13.88 -5.71 -8.10
N VAL A 43 13.30 -5.20 -7.01
CA VAL A 43 13.20 -5.94 -5.74
C VAL A 43 12.15 -7.05 -5.85
N CYS A 44 11.02 -6.76 -6.50
CA CYS A 44 9.98 -7.75 -6.76
C CYS A 44 10.51 -8.91 -7.62
N ASP A 45 11.21 -8.59 -8.71
CA ASP A 45 11.79 -9.55 -9.65
C ASP A 45 12.86 -10.43 -9.00
N LYS A 46 13.66 -9.84 -8.10
CA LYS A 46 14.62 -10.61 -7.29
C LYS A 46 13.92 -11.68 -6.48
N TYR A 47 12.86 -11.33 -5.75
CA TYR A 47 12.10 -12.30 -4.96
C TYR A 47 11.38 -13.33 -5.84
N LEU A 48 10.89 -12.95 -7.02
CA LEU A 48 10.31 -13.88 -7.99
C LEU A 48 11.36 -14.87 -8.53
N THR A 49 12.59 -14.40 -8.77
CA THR A 49 13.72 -15.25 -9.16
C THR A 49 14.06 -16.24 -8.06
N ASP A 50 14.10 -15.79 -6.80
CA ASP A 50 14.32 -16.66 -5.64
C ASP A 50 13.22 -17.73 -5.52
N ILE A 51 11.94 -17.37 -5.76
CA ILE A 51 10.84 -18.33 -5.81
C ILE A 51 11.02 -19.34 -6.94
N SER A 52 11.43 -18.90 -8.14
CA SER A 52 11.68 -19.81 -9.28
C SER A 52 12.76 -20.83 -8.95
N ASN A 53 13.82 -20.41 -8.26
CA ASN A 53 14.92 -21.28 -7.84
C ASN A 53 14.51 -22.30 -6.77
N ILE A 54 13.57 -21.94 -5.88
CA ILE A 54 13.10 -22.81 -4.81
C ILE A 54 11.97 -23.74 -5.27
N HIS A 55 11.00 -23.23 -6.03
CA HIS A 55 9.80 -23.96 -6.41
C HIS A 55 9.20 -23.45 -7.73
N ARG A 56 9.69 -24.00 -8.84
CA ARG A 56 9.30 -23.59 -10.20
C ARG A 56 7.80 -23.54 -10.45
N LEU A 57 7.04 -24.56 -10.04
CA LEU A 57 5.58 -24.59 -10.23
C LEU A 57 4.83 -23.46 -9.48
N ALA A 58 5.40 -22.96 -8.39
CA ALA A 58 4.80 -21.85 -7.64
C ALA A 58 5.08 -20.52 -8.34
N PHE A 59 6.29 -20.37 -8.88
CA PHE A 59 6.64 -19.26 -9.76
C PHE A 59 5.76 -19.23 -11.01
N ASP A 60 5.66 -20.34 -11.75
CA ASP A 60 4.86 -20.41 -12.98
C ASP A 60 3.40 -20.04 -12.70
N TYR A 61 2.84 -20.50 -11.59
CA TYR A 61 1.49 -20.11 -11.15
C TYR A 61 1.36 -18.60 -10.86
N LEU A 62 2.34 -17.98 -10.21
CA LEU A 62 2.31 -16.54 -9.91
C LEU A 62 2.41 -15.67 -11.17
N VAL A 63 3.20 -16.13 -12.15
CA VAL A 63 3.33 -15.46 -13.45
C VAL A 63 2.05 -15.64 -14.28
N ASP A 64 1.48 -16.84 -14.33
CA ASP A 64 0.23 -17.14 -15.04
C ASP A 64 -0.96 -16.31 -14.51
N VAL A 65 -0.99 -16.06 -13.20
CA VAL A 65 -1.99 -15.17 -12.59
C VAL A 65 -1.87 -13.71 -13.07
N GLY A 66 -0.67 -13.28 -13.46
CA GLY A 66 -0.32 -11.90 -13.84
C GLY A 66 0.25 -11.10 -12.68
N VAL A 67 1.53 -10.73 -12.75
CA VAL A 67 2.26 -10.02 -11.68
C VAL A 67 1.64 -8.66 -11.36
N GLU A 68 1.18 -7.95 -12.39
CA GLU A 68 0.47 -6.67 -12.30
C GLU A 68 -0.82 -6.77 -11.46
N ARG A 69 -1.41 -7.96 -11.36
CA ARG A 69 -2.67 -8.18 -10.62
C ARG A 69 -2.47 -8.36 -9.14
N TRP A 70 -1.27 -8.72 -8.67
CA TRP A 70 -1.04 -8.98 -7.25
C TRP A 70 0.16 -8.24 -6.66
N SER A 71 1.12 -7.79 -7.46
CA SER A 71 2.27 -7.02 -6.98
C SER A 71 1.97 -5.54 -6.88
N LEU A 72 2.44 -4.90 -5.81
CA LEU A 72 2.36 -3.46 -5.64
C LEU A 72 3.23 -2.72 -6.67
N ALA A 73 4.45 -3.21 -6.93
CA ALA A 73 5.40 -2.57 -7.84
C ALA A 73 4.92 -2.49 -9.30
N TYR A 74 4.12 -3.48 -9.74
CA TYR A 74 3.65 -3.60 -11.12
C TYR A 74 2.18 -3.18 -11.29
N CYS A 75 1.50 -2.81 -10.21
CA CYS A 75 0.08 -2.46 -10.32
C CYS A 75 -0.09 -1.16 -11.11
N PRO A 76 -0.88 -1.15 -12.19
CA PRO A 76 -1.13 0.06 -12.97
C PRO A 76 -1.94 1.10 -12.17
N GLU A 77 -2.73 0.67 -11.20
CA GLU A 77 -3.53 1.53 -10.34
C GLU A 77 -2.91 1.70 -8.94
N LYS A 78 -3.13 2.86 -8.32
CA LYS A 78 -2.68 3.09 -6.94
C LYS A 78 -3.56 2.29 -5.98
N ARG A 79 -3.00 1.26 -5.34
CA ARG A 79 -3.75 0.39 -4.40
C ARG A 79 -3.92 0.97 -2.99
N TYR A 80 -3.41 2.17 -2.72
CA TYR A 80 -3.48 2.83 -1.39
C TYR A 80 -3.11 1.89 -0.22
N GLY A 81 -2.18 0.95 -0.43
CA GLY A 81 -1.81 -0.07 0.56
C GLY A 81 -2.86 -1.18 0.83
N PHE A 82 -4.02 -1.17 0.16
CA PHE A 82 -5.06 -2.20 0.26
C PHE A 82 -4.71 -3.44 -0.58
N MET A 83 -3.66 -4.16 -0.19
CA MET A 83 -3.33 -5.46 -0.78
C MET A 83 -4.16 -6.60 -0.16
N THR A 84 -4.82 -6.33 0.96
CA THR A 84 -5.52 -7.31 1.80
C THR A 84 -7.02 -7.13 1.78
N THR A 85 -7.73 -8.20 2.11
CA THR A 85 -9.18 -8.28 2.25
C THR A 85 -9.69 -7.62 3.54
N ILE A 86 -9.01 -6.64 4.15
CA ILE A 86 -9.42 -6.10 5.46
C ILE A 86 -10.89 -5.65 5.45
N ILE A 87 -11.31 -4.92 4.42
CA ILE A 87 -12.70 -4.46 4.28
C ILE A 87 -13.64 -5.63 4.02
N VAL A 88 -13.25 -6.53 3.11
CA VAL A 88 -14.05 -7.71 2.73
C VAL A 88 -14.23 -8.67 3.90
N GLU A 89 -13.18 -8.90 4.70
CA GLU A 89 -13.19 -9.74 5.90
C GLU A 89 -14.04 -9.11 7.01
N ALA A 90 -13.94 -7.80 7.21
CA ALA A 90 -14.77 -7.10 8.19
C ALA A 90 -16.26 -7.21 7.84
N ILE A 91 -16.61 -7.01 6.56
CA ILE A 91 -17.98 -7.19 6.06
C ILE A 91 -18.41 -8.65 6.17
N ASN A 92 -17.57 -9.60 5.73
CA ASN A 92 -17.89 -11.03 5.81
C ASN A 92 -18.07 -11.52 7.24
N SER A 93 -17.29 -10.99 8.18
CA SER A 93 -17.43 -11.28 9.61
C SER A 93 -18.75 -10.73 10.15
N ALA A 94 -19.09 -9.48 9.83
CA ALA A 94 -20.34 -8.86 10.26
C ALA A 94 -21.57 -9.55 9.65
N ALA A 95 -21.49 -9.96 8.38
CA ALA A 95 -22.60 -10.54 7.62
C ALA A 95 -22.68 -12.08 7.71
N LYS A 96 -21.78 -12.75 8.44
CA LYS A 96 -21.61 -14.23 8.43
C LYS A 96 -22.91 -15.02 8.60
N VAL A 97 -23.82 -14.54 9.45
CA VAL A 97 -25.12 -15.17 9.72
C VAL A 97 -26.17 -14.77 8.68
N VAL A 98 -26.07 -13.56 8.16
CA VAL A 98 -27.03 -12.95 7.22
C VAL A 98 -26.88 -13.49 5.79
N TRP A 99 -25.68 -13.98 5.43
CA TRP A 99 -25.45 -14.61 4.12
C TRP A 99 -26.30 -15.85 3.84
N LYS A 100 -26.92 -16.46 4.86
CA LYS A 100 -27.82 -17.61 4.72
C LYS A 100 -29.30 -17.21 4.58
N LEU A 101 -29.59 -15.92 4.58
CA LEU A 101 -30.93 -15.35 4.52
C LEU A 101 -31.24 -14.84 3.11
N PRO A 102 -32.51 -14.49 2.82
CA PRO A 102 -32.87 -13.87 1.55
C PRO A 102 -32.04 -12.63 1.25
N ILE A 103 -31.82 -12.35 -0.04
CA ILE A 103 -31.00 -11.22 -0.49
C ILE A 103 -31.53 -9.87 0.04
N THR A 104 -32.84 -9.74 0.25
CA THR A 104 -33.47 -8.55 0.84
C THR A 104 -32.95 -8.28 2.25
N THR A 105 -32.84 -9.32 3.08
CA THR A 105 -32.30 -9.22 4.44
C THR A 105 -30.81 -8.86 4.45
N LEU A 106 -30.04 -9.35 3.47
CA LEU A 106 -28.64 -8.96 3.32
C LEU A 106 -28.49 -7.48 2.94
N VAL A 107 -29.30 -6.98 2.01
CA VAL A 107 -29.27 -5.57 1.60
C VAL A 107 -29.66 -4.66 2.76
N GLU A 108 -30.70 -5.01 3.52
CA GLU A 108 -31.10 -4.28 4.72
C GLU A 108 -29.99 -4.26 5.77
N PHE A 109 -29.37 -5.42 6.05
CA PHE A 109 -28.25 -5.50 6.97
C PHE A 109 -27.06 -4.63 6.54
N LEU A 110 -26.69 -4.66 5.25
CA LEU A 110 -25.59 -3.85 4.73
C LEU A 110 -25.92 -2.35 4.84
N ARG A 111 -27.17 -1.96 4.55
CA ARG A 111 -27.65 -0.58 4.72
C ARG A 111 -27.51 -0.15 6.18
N ASP A 112 -28.00 -0.95 7.13
CA ASP A 112 -27.98 -0.62 8.55
C ASP A 112 -26.54 -0.59 9.09
N LEU A 113 -25.67 -1.49 8.61
CA LEU A 113 -24.24 -1.50 8.94
C LEU A 113 -23.57 -0.20 8.47
N MET A 114 -23.80 0.20 7.22
CA MET A 114 -23.28 1.45 6.66
C MET A 114 -23.82 2.68 7.41
N GLN A 115 -25.12 2.70 7.72
CA GLN A 115 -25.75 3.79 8.49
C GLN A 115 -25.21 3.92 9.90
N LYS A 116 -24.72 2.84 10.51
CA LYS A 116 -24.04 2.90 11.81
C LYS A 116 -22.57 3.32 11.67
N TRP A 117 -21.86 2.75 10.71
CA TRP A 117 -20.42 2.95 10.57
C TRP A 117 -20.03 4.33 10.04
N PHE A 118 -20.79 4.89 9.10
CA PHE A 118 -20.45 6.19 8.51
C PHE A 118 -20.52 7.34 9.53
N PRO A 119 -21.58 7.48 10.36
CA PRO A 119 -21.61 8.51 11.38
C PRO A 119 -20.49 8.37 12.42
N ASP A 120 -20.17 7.15 12.85
CA ASP A 120 -19.09 6.92 13.81
C ASP A 120 -17.72 7.30 13.23
N ARG A 121 -17.46 6.91 11.97
CA ARG A 121 -16.23 7.30 11.25
C ARG A 121 -16.16 8.80 11.00
N TRP A 122 -17.27 9.43 10.62
CA TRP A 122 -17.35 10.87 10.41
C TRP A 122 -17.08 11.64 11.72
N LYS A 123 -17.71 11.23 12.83
CA LYS A 123 -17.42 11.80 14.16
C LYS A 123 -15.97 11.60 14.56
N ALA A 124 -15.38 10.43 14.29
CA ALA A 124 -13.97 10.17 14.59
C ALA A 124 -13.04 11.08 13.78
N ALA A 125 -13.30 11.25 12.47
CA ALA A 125 -12.52 12.14 11.60
C ALA A 125 -12.62 13.62 12.03
N ASN A 126 -13.81 14.07 12.43
CA ASN A 126 -14.06 15.45 12.85
C ASN A 126 -13.74 15.75 14.32
N LYS A 127 -13.31 14.75 15.09
CA LYS A 127 -12.89 14.95 16.48
C LYS A 127 -11.52 15.61 16.59
N GLY A 128 -10.70 15.50 15.54
CA GLY A 128 -9.37 16.10 15.48
C GLY A 128 -9.41 17.55 14.98
N SER A 129 -8.53 18.40 15.51
CA SER A 129 -8.28 19.77 14.98
C SER A 129 -7.29 19.78 13.82
N SER A 130 -6.72 18.63 13.46
CA SER A 130 -5.73 18.46 12.41
C SER A 130 -6.40 18.34 11.03
N ILE A 131 -5.74 18.92 10.02
CA ILE A 131 -6.12 18.81 8.60
C ILE A 131 -5.89 17.38 8.07
N LEU A 132 -4.99 16.62 8.70
CA LEU A 132 -4.66 15.24 8.32
C LEU A 132 -5.25 14.22 9.30
N THR A 133 -5.58 13.04 8.77
CA THR A 133 -5.97 11.86 9.55
C THR A 133 -4.87 11.41 10.52
N ASP A 134 -5.26 10.81 11.65
CA ASP A 134 -4.32 10.26 12.65
C ASP A 134 -3.31 9.29 12.01
N PHE A 135 -3.76 8.45 11.07
CA PHE A 135 -2.90 7.54 10.32
C PHE A 135 -1.78 8.28 9.56
N ALA A 136 -2.12 9.37 8.86
CA ALA A 136 -1.13 10.15 8.13
C ALA A 136 -0.18 10.89 9.08
N LEU A 137 -0.68 11.41 10.20
CA LEU A 137 0.15 12.06 11.23
C LEU A 137 1.15 11.07 11.84
N GLU A 138 0.71 9.87 12.18
CA GLU A 138 1.58 8.81 12.71
C GLU A 138 2.63 8.37 11.67
N HIS A 139 2.22 8.21 10.41
CA HIS A 139 3.12 7.88 9.31
C HIS A 139 4.22 8.94 9.14
N ILE A 140 3.83 10.21 9.11
CA ILE A 140 4.75 11.35 9.02
C ILE A 140 5.71 11.36 10.20
N LYS A 141 5.20 11.19 11.43
CA LYS A 141 6.02 11.19 12.65
C LYS A 141 7.06 10.09 12.60
N SER A 142 6.67 8.86 12.25
CA SER A 142 7.58 7.72 12.14
C SER A 142 8.67 7.94 11.09
N ASN A 143 8.32 8.52 9.95
CA ASN A 143 9.29 8.79 8.90
C ASN A 143 10.18 10.01 9.21
N GLN A 144 9.68 10.96 10.01
CA GLN A 144 10.45 12.12 10.44
C GLN A 144 11.64 11.73 11.32
N GLU A 145 11.46 10.77 12.23
CA GLU A 145 12.55 10.23 13.06
C GLU A 145 13.64 9.60 12.18
N LYS A 146 13.24 8.78 11.21
CA LYS A 146 14.18 8.13 10.26
C LYS A 146 14.88 9.13 9.33
N SER A 147 14.19 10.21 8.98
CA SER A 147 14.72 11.23 8.05
C SER A 147 15.89 12.02 8.61
N GLN A 148 16.07 12.03 9.94
CA GLN A 148 17.19 12.75 10.58
C GLN A 148 18.55 12.21 10.15
N LEU A 149 18.61 10.91 9.83
CA LEU A 149 19.83 10.23 9.39
C LEU A 149 20.11 10.39 7.89
N CYS A 150 19.21 11.05 7.15
CA CYS A 150 19.37 11.24 5.72
C CYS A 150 20.17 12.52 5.41
N VAL A 151 21.04 12.43 4.41
CA VAL A 151 21.80 13.57 3.88
C VAL A 151 21.21 13.98 2.53
N VAL A 152 20.89 15.26 2.36
CA VAL A 152 20.24 15.80 1.16
C VAL A 152 21.22 16.65 0.37
N GLN A 153 21.24 16.47 -0.94
CA GLN A 153 22.00 17.28 -1.89
C GLN A 153 21.07 17.73 -3.03
N PRO A 154 20.97 19.04 -3.33
CA PRO A 154 20.16 19.51 -4.45
C PRO A 154 20.79 19.06 -5.78
N ILE A 155 19.93 18.65 -6.72
CA ILE A 155 20.30 18.40 -8.13
C ILE A 155 19.85 19.60 -8.97
N ASP A 156 18.62 20.06 -8.74
CA ASP A 156 17.95 21.16 -9.42
C ASP A 156 16.96 21.83 -8.44
N TYR A 157 16.18 22.82 -8.89
CA TYR A 157 15.19 23.54 -8.08
C TYR A 157 14.15 22.62 -7.41
N THR A 158 13.73 21.56 -8.11
CA THR A 158 12.67 20.65 -7.64
C THR A 158 13.17 19.24 -7.32
N LYS A 159 14.42 18.93 -7.68
CA LYS A 159 15.01 17.59 -7.55
C LYS A 159 16.18 17.53 -6.58
N TYR A 160 16.17 16.48 -5.76
CA TYR A 160 17.13 16.31 -4.68
C TYR A 160 17.61 14.86 -4.62
N THR A 161 18.91 14.69 -4.44
CA THR A 161 19.51 13.41 -4.07
C THR A 161 19.48 13.26 -2.55
N VAL A 162 19.04 12.11 -2.07
CA VAL A 162 18.97 11.79 -0.64
C VAL A 162 19.76 10.51 -0.39
N LYS A 163 20.79 10.59 0.44
CA LYS A 163 21.50 9.42 0.97
C LYS A 163 20.82 8.98 2.26
N ASP A 164 20.35 7.73 2.30
CA ASP A 164 19.78 7.16 3.52
C ASP A 164 20.85 6.68 4.51
N ASN A 165 20.40 6.18 5.66
CA ASN A 165 21.27 5.65 6.71
C ASN A 165 22.03 4.37 6.31
N GLU A 166 21.56 3.65 5.30
CA GLU A 166 22.22 2.48 4.72
C GLU A 166 23.22 2.87 3.61
N GLY A 167 23.32 4.16 3.31
CA GLY A 167 24.19 4.70 2.28
C GLY A 167 23.64 4.57 0.85
N LYS A 168 22.39 4.15 0.67
CA LYS A 168 21.73 4.12 -0.63
C LYS A 168 21.30 5.52 -1.04
N MET A 169 21.36 5.76 -2.33
CA MET A 169 21.02 7.05 -2.93
C MET A 169 19.63 6.98 -3.54
N TRP A 170 18.84 8.00 -3.27
CA TRP A 170 17.46 8.14 -3.74
C TRP A 170 17.29 9.51 -4.38
N ILE A 171 16.42 9.60 -5.39
CA ILE A 171 16.06 10.87 -6.01
C ILE A 171 14.63 11.18 -5.61
N VAL A 172 14.41 12.42 -5.19
CA VAL A 172 13.10 12.97 -4.83
C VAL A 172 12.83 14.15 -5.76
N ASP A 173 11.64 14.16 -6.36
CA ASP A 173 11.12 15.27 -7.14
C ASP A 173 9.87 15.82 -6.44
N LEU A 174 9.96 17.06 -5.93
CA LEU A 174 8.86 17.68 -5.21
C LEU A 174 7.75 18.18 -6.14
N GLU A 175 8.07 18.51 -7.39
CA GLU A 175 7.10 19.03 -8.36
C GLU A 175 6.25 17.90 -8.92
N LEU A 176 6.89 16.82 -9.37
CA LEU A 176 6.19 15.63 -9.85
C LEU A 176 5.59 14.80 -8.70
N ARG A 177 5.94 15.12 -7.45
CA ARG A 177 5.59 14.36 -6.24
C ARG A 177 6.02 12.90 -6.34
N THR A 178 7.26 12.67 -6.78
CA THR A 178 7.80 11.33 -7.02
C THR A 178 9.09 11.06 -6.26
N SER A 179 9.39 9.77 -6.08
CA SER A 179 10.62 9.31 -5.46
C SER A 179 11.10 7.99 -6.07
N THR A 180 12.40 7.78 -6.20
CA THR A 180 12.93 6.50 -6.70
C THR A 180 12.76 5.33 -5.73
N CYS A 181 12.30 5.58 -4.50
CA CYS A 181 11.85 4.52 -3.60
C CYS A 181 10.40 4.10 -3.84
N HIS A 182 9.67 4.80 -4.71
CA HIS A 182 8.26 4.61 -5.11
C HIS A 182 7.22 4.70 -3.98
N LYS A 183 7.64 4.85 -2.73
CA LYS A 183 6.72 4.99 -1.59
C LYS A 183 5.89 6.27 -1.67
N PHE A 184 6.51 7.39 -2.02
CA PHE A 184 5.78 8.66 -2.12
C PHE A 184 4.71 8.63 -3.21
N ASP A 185 5.06 8.00 -4.32
CA ASP A 185 4.26 7.86 -5.53
C ASP A 185 3.02 6.99 -5.31
N LEU A 186 3.23 5.85 -4.63
CA LEU A 186 2.25 4.79 -4.43
C LEU A 186 1.41 5.00 -3.16
N ASP A 187 2.04 5.38 -2.04
CA ASP A 187 1.32 5.62 -0.78
C ASP A 187 0.68 7.01 -0.76
N MET A 188 1.13 7.94 -1.62
CA MET A 188 0.69 9.34 -1.64
C MET A 188 0.88 10.06 -0.29
N LEU A 189 1.85 9.58 0.48
CA LEU A 189 2.32 10.14 1.74
C LEU A 189 3.83 10.36 1.66
N PRO A 190 4.36 11.42 2.28
CA PRO A 190 5.79 11.67 2.33
C PRO A 190 6.56 10.49 2.93
N CYS A 191 7.40 9.85 2.11
CA CYS A 191 8.33 8.85 2.59
C CYS A 191 9.49 9.51 3.36
N THR A 192 10.32 8.72 4.04
CA THR A 192 11.50 9.19 4.78
C THR A 192 12.38 10.16 3.98
N HIS A 193 12.61 9.87 2.69
CA HIS A 193 13.46 10.70 1.82
C HIS A 193 12.80 12.05 1.51
N VAL A 194 11.50 12.05 1.22
CA VAL A 194 10.73 13.27 0.97
C VAL A 194 10.73 14.15 2.22
N ILE A 195 10.53 13.56 3.41
CA ILE A 195 10.57 14.33 4.66
C ILE A 195 11.97 14.93 4.91
N ALA A 196 13.04 14.21 4.55
CA ALA A 196 14.40 14.76 4.62
C ALA A 196 14.56 15.99 3.72
N VAL A 197 14.01 15.95 2.49
CA VAL A 197 14.01 17.08 1.56
C VAL A 197 13.12 18.22 2.07
N CYS A 198 11.95 17.94 2.64
CA CYS A 198 11.09 18.95 3.27
C CYS A 198 11.83 19.68 4.41
N ARG A 199 12.60 18.95 5.23
CA ARG A 199 13.45 19.55 6.27
C ARG A 199 14.51 20.46 5.68
N TYR A 200 15.15 20.03 4.58
CA TYR A 200 16.18 20.81 3.88
C TYR A 200 15.62 22.10 3.26
N THR A 201 14.47 22.01 2.58
CA THR A 201 13.83 23.10 1.82
C THR A 201 12.86 23.95 2.64
N ARG A 202 12.53 23.54 3.88
CA ARG A 202 11.48 24.11 4.75
C ARG A 202 10.07 24.06 4.14
N VAL A 203 9.83 23.18 3.17
CA VAL A 203 8.50 22.88 2.65
C VAL A 203 7.72 22.09 3.72
N SER A 204 6.43 22.41 3.88
CA SER A 204 5.55 21.64 4.77
C SER A 204 5.31 20.24 4.18
N LYS A 205 5.72 19.22 4.92
CA LYS A 205 5.50 17.81 4.59
C LYS A 205 4.01 17.46 4.58
N GLU A 206 3.21 18.12 5.41
CA GLU A 206 1.76 17.93 5.51
C GLU A 206 1.05 18.34 4.21
N ARG A 207 1.55 19.36 3.50
CA ARG A 207 1.02 19.78 2.18
C ARG A 207 1.32 18.80 1.03
N LEU A 208 2.24 17.87 1.26
CA LEU A 208 2.59 16.85 0.27
C LEU A 208 1.77 15.57 0.43
N CYS A 209 0.96 15.46 1.48
CA CYS A 209 -0.04 14.40 1.60
C CYS A 209 -1.13 14.59 0.54
N SER A 210 -1.66 13.49 0.02
CA SER A 210 -2.86 13.51 -0.80
C SER A 210 -4.10 13.86 0.01
N ASP A 211 -5.07 14.50 -0.64
CA ASP A 211 -6.40 14.82 -0.12
C ASP A 211 -7.15 13.58 0.40
N TYR A 212 -6.77 12.38 -0.05
CA TYR A 212 -7.31 11.14 0.51
C TYR A 212 -7.07 11.01 2.04
N PHE A 213 -6.01 11.65 2.55
CA PHE A 213 -5.65 11.61 3.96
C PHE A 213 -6.04 12.88 4.71
N THR A 214 -6.81 13.78 4.09
CA THR A 214 -7.32 14.98 4.74
C THR A 214 -8.66 14.73 5.41
N THR A 215 -8.93 15.48 6.48
CA THR A 215 -10.20 15.44 7.24
C THR A 215 -11.18 16.51 6.80
N GLN A 216 -10.81 17.34 5.82
CA GLN A 216 -11.62 18.40 5.21
C GLN A 216 -12.09 18.00 3.82
#